data_AF-G0L289-F1
#
_entry.id   AF-G0L289-F1
#
_cell.length_a   1.000
_cell.length_b   1.000
_cell.length_c   1.000
_cell.angle_alpha   90.00
_cell.angle_beta   90.00
_cell.angle_gamma   90.00
#
_symmetry.space_group_name_H-M   'P 1'
#
loop_
_entity.id
_entity.type
_entity.pdbx_description
1 polymer ?
#
loop_
_entity_poly.entity_id
_entity_poly.type
_entity_poly.pdbx_seq_one_letter_code
_entity_poly.pdbx_strand_id
1 'polypeptide(L)' 'MTKKYSSFSEIDHDLKILRLQREIAKESLKLDLKITKDHLEPRQMIQTASFDIKRSLIDFALSKGLEWLRRLGRKS' A
#
# COMPACT_ATOMS: atom_id res chain seq x y z
N MET A 1 34.77 -10.30 -13.25
CA MET A 1 36.19 -10.24 -12.81
C MET A 1 36.24 -10.47 -11.31
N THR A 2 37.09 -11.36 -10.84
CA THR A 2 37.37 -11.55 -9.40
C THR A 2 38.28 -10.43 -8.90
N LYS A 3 37.86 -9.69 -7.88
CA LYS A 3 38.70 -8.69 -7.20
C LYS A 3 39.89 -9.44 -6.57
N LYS A 4 41.12 -9.10 -6.95
CA LYS A 4 42.34 -9.62 -6.29
C LYS A 4 42.78 -8.59 -5.26
N TYR A 5 42.80 -9.00 -4.01
CA TYR A 5 43.27 -8.17 -2.90
C TYR A 5 44.80 -8.27 -2.79
N SER A 6 45.45 -7.13 -2.61
CA SER A 6 46.90 -7.05 -2.49
C SER A 6 47.35 -7.23 -1.02
N SER A 7 46.47 -6.95 -0.05
CA SER A 7 46.75 -7.06 1.38
C SER A 7 45.49 -7.31 2.22
N PHE A 8 45.68 -7.81 3.45
CA PHE A 8 44.58 -7.94 4.41
C PHE A 8 43.93 -6.60 4.80
N SER A 9 44.70 -5.50 4.72
CA SER A 9 44.18 -4.15 5.01
C SER A 9 43.10 -3.72 4.02
N GLU A 10 43.27 -4.04 2.72
CA GLU A 10 42.25 -3.76 1.71
C GLU A 10 40.96 -4.56 1.95
N ILE A 11 41.09 -5.81 2.40
CA ILE A 11 39.94 -6.65 2.73
C ILE A 11 39.18 -6.06 3.91
N ASP A 12 39.87 -5.65 4.97
CA ASP A 12 39.23 -5.07 6.16
C ASP A 12 38.56 -3.73 5.84
N HIS A 13 39.20 -2.91 4.98
CA HIS A 13 38.62 -1.66 4.49
C HIS A 13 37.30 -1.89 3.73
N ASP A 14 37.30 -2.83 2.77
CA ASP A 14 36.09 -3.20 2.02
C ASP A 14 35.01 -3.77 2.94
N LEU A 15 35.37 -4.62 3.90
CA LEU A 15 34.44 -5.16 4.90
C LEU A 15 33.83 -4.07 5.77
N LYS A 16 34.60 -3.04 6.12
CA LYS A 16 34.10 -1.87 6.85
C LYS A 16 33.10 -1.07 6.02
N ILE A 17 33.37 -0.87 4.73
CA ILE A 17 32.43 -0.22 3.80
C ILE A 17 31.14 -1.05 3.71
N LEU A 18 31.24 -2.36 3.53
CA LEU A 18 30.08 -3.25 3.45
C LEU A 18 29.24 -3.23 4.73
N ARG A 19 29.87 -3.16 5.91
CA ARG A 19 29.17 -3.00 7.19
C ARG A 19 28.39 -1.69 7.24
N LEU A 20 29.02 -0.57 6.87
CA LEU A 20 28.36 0.74 6.84
C LEU A 20 27.19 0.75 5.85
N GLN A 21 27.36 0.21 4.64
CA GLN A 21 26.29 0.09 3.66
C GLN A 21 25.13 -0.77 4.18
N ARG A 22 25.41 -1.85 4.91
CA ARG A 22 24.39 -2.69 5.52
C ARG A 22 23.62 -1.95 6.62
N GLU A 23 24.28 -1.15 7.44
CA GLU A 23 23.63 -0.31 8.45
C GLU A 23 22.73 0.75 7.81
N ILE A 24 23.22 1.43 6.76
CA ILE A 24 22.43 2.39 5.99
C ILE A 24 21.18 1.71 5.42
N ALA A 25 21.35 0.57 4.75
CA ALA A 25 20.22 -0.17 4.17
C ALA A 25 19.18 -0.59 5.23
N LYS A 26 19.63 -0.98 6.43
CA LYS A 26 18.74 -1.33 7.54
C LYS A 26 17.92 -0.13 8.02
N GLU A 27 18.55 1.02 8.21
CA GLU A 27 17.86 2.24 8.64
C GLU A 27 16.94 2.78 7.52
N SER A 28 17.35 2.71 6.25
CA SER A 28 16.49 3.04 5.11
C SER A 28 15.25 2.16 5.06
N LEU A 29 15.38 0.84 5.20
CA LEU A 29 14.20 -0.06 5.25
C LEU A 29 13.28 0.26 6.42
N LYS A 30 13.83 0.58 7.60
CA LYS A 30 13.03 0.98 8.77
C LYS A 30 12.28 2.28 8.50
N LEU A 31 12.93 3.23 7.84
CA LEU A 31 12.32 4.49 7.43
C LEU A 31 11.22 4.26 6.39
N ASP A 32 11.49 3.47 5.36
CA ASP A 32 10.52 3.15 4.29
C ASP A 32 9.30 2.44 4.84
N LEU A 33 9.46 1.52 5.80
CA LEU A 33 8.34 0.89 6.48
C LEU A 33 7.53 1.88 7.32
N LYS A 34 8.19 2.83 7.98
CA LYS A 34 7.53 3.88 8.77
C LYS A 34 6.75 4.82 7.86
N ILE A 35 7.38 5.31 6.79
CA ILE A 35 6.77 6.14 5.75
C ILE A 35 5.60 5.40 5.13
N THR A 36 5.78 4.17 4.66
CA THR A 36 4.70 3.38 4.07
C THR A 36 3.53 3.21 5.03
N LYS A 37 3.77 2.97 6.32
CA LYS A 37 2.68 2.92 7.33
C LYS A 37 1.96 4.26 7.49
N ASP A 38 2.69 5.36 7.49
CA ASP A 38 2.14 6.72 7.61
C ASP A 38 1.35 7.12 6.36
N HIS A 39 1.83 6.76 5.16
CA HIS A 39 1.14 6.98 3.89
C HIS A 39 -0.03 6.03 3.66
N LEU A 40 -0.01 4.84 4.28
CA LEU A 40 -1.14 3.91 4.31
C LEU A 40 -2.23 4.33 5.31
N GLU A 41 -2.09 5.45 6.03
CA GLU A 41 -3.19 6.07 6.80
C GLU A 41 -4.41 6.23 5.87
N PRO A 42 -5.47 5.42 6.03
CA PRO A 42 -6.51 5.28 5.01
C PRO A 42 -7.44 6.49 4.92
N ARG A 43 -7.16 7.60 5.64
CA ARG A 43 -8.02 8.79 5.65
C ARG A 43 -8.28 9.33 4.25
N GLN A 44 -7.27 9.27 3.37
CA GLN A 44 -7.38 9.80 2.01
C GLN A 44 -8.05 8.79 1.07
N MET A 45 -7.73 7.49 1.20
CA MET A 45 -8.32 6.43 0.36
C MET A 45 -9.78 6.13 0.71
N ILE A 46 -10.15 6.18 2.00
CA ILE A 46 -11.54 6.01 2.45
C ILE A 46 -12.40 7.16 1.91
N GLN A 47 -11.86 8.37 1.81
CA GLN A 47 -12.64 9.52 1.33
C GLN A 47 -13.06 9.34 -0.14
N THR A 48 -12.15 8.88 -1.01
CA THR A 48 -12.45 8.62 -2.42
C THR A 48 -13.35 7.39 -2.62
N ALA A 49 -13.09 6.27 -1.93
CA ALA A 49 -13.92 5.06 -2.04
C ALA A 49 -15.33 5.23 -1.46
N SER A 50 -15.50 6.11 -0.46
CA SER A 50 -16.81 6.34 0.16
C SER A 50 -17.82 7.01 -0.76
N PHE A 51 -17.38 7.73 -1.80
CA PHE A 51 -18.29 8.44 -2.71
C PHE A 51 -18.96 7.46 -3.69
N ASP A 52 -18.19 6.56 -4.29
CA ASP A 52 -18.68 5.63 -5.31
C ASP A 52 -19.56 4.52 -4.71
N ILE A 53 -19.22 4.03 -3.52
CA ILE A 53 -20.02 3.00 -2.84
C ILE A 53 -21.40 3.54 -2.45
N LYS A 54 -21.49 4.78 -1.95
CA LYS A 54 -22.77 5.40 -1.55
C LYS A 54 -23.72 5.53 -2.74
N ARG A 55 -23.21 5.97 -3.89
CA ARG A 55 -24.04 6.13 -5.09
C ARG A 55 -24.57 4.81 -5.61
N SER A 56 -23.73 3.78 -5.66
CA SER A 56 -24.15 2.42 -6.04
C SER A 56 -25.18 1.84 -5.06
N LEU A 57 -25.04 2.10 -3.75
CA LEU A 57 -25.99 1.64 -2.74
C LEU A 57 -27.37 2.31 -2.89
N ILE A 58 -27.39 3.61 -3.20
CA ILE A 58 -28.62 4.37 -3.45
C ILE A 58 -29.32 3.86 -4.71
N ASP A 59 -28.58 3.69 -5.82
CA ASP A 59 -29.15 3.17 -7.07
C ASP A 59 -29.67 1.73 -6.91
N PHE A 60 -28.99 0.90 -6.10
CA PHE A 60 -29.45 -0.43 -5.76
C PHE A 60 -30.74 -0.39 -4.93
N ALA A 61 -30.82 0.46 -3.91
CA ALA A 61 -32.02 0.59 -3.08
C ALA A 61 -33.22 1.08 -3.90
N LEU A 62 -33.01 2.08 -4.77
CA LEU A 62 -34.05 2.62 -5.67
C LEU A 62 -34.53 1.56 -6.67
N SER A 63 -33.61 0.86 -7.34
CA SER A 63 -33.97 -0.18 -8.31
C SER A 63 -34.72 -1.34 -7.66
N LYS A 64 -34.29 -1.81 -6.48
CA LYS A 64 -34.95 -2.90 -5.76
C LYS A 64 -36.34 -2.49 -5.25
N GLY A 65 -36.48 -1.26 -4.75
CA GLY A 65 -37.76 -0.70 -4.32
C GLY A 65 -38.76 -0.55 -5.46
N LEU A 66 -38.31 -0.03 -6.60
CA LEU A 66 -39.12 0.11 -7.82
C LEU A 66 -39.57 -1.26 -8.35
N GLU A 67 -38.70 -2.26 -8.31
CA GLU A 67 -39.02 -3.62 -8.73
C GLU A 67 -40.05 -4.30 -7.80
N TRP A 68 -40.02 -3.99 -6.49
CA TRP A 68 -41.00 -4.47 -5.52
C TRP A 68 -42.39 -3.85 -5.76
N LEU A 69 -42.44 -2.54 -6.01
CA LEU A 69 -43.68 -1.83 -6.39
C LEU A 69 -44.27 -2.33 -7.70
N ARG A 70 -43.42 -2.58 -8.71
CA ARG A 70 -43.86 -3.14 -10.01
C ARG A 70 -44.44 -4.55 -9.87
N ARG A 71 -43.96 -5.34 -8.90
CA ARG A 71 -44.50 -6.67 -8.60
C ARG A 71 -45.85 -6.62 -7.89
N LEU A 72 -46.09 -5.61 -7.05
CA LEU A 72 -47.36 -5.40 -6.38
C LEU A 72 -48.46 -4.91 -7.34
N GLY A 73 -48.13 -4.02 -8.28
CA GLY A 73 -49.10 -3.48 -9.25
C GLY A 73 -49.52 -4.45 -10.38
N ARG A 74 -48.85 -5.59 -10.55
CA ARG A 74 -49.17 -6.58 -11.60
C ARG A 74 -50.09 -7.71 -11.11
N LYS A 75 -50.51 -7.67 -9.84
CA LYS A 75 -51.35 -8.70 -9.20
C LYS A 75 -52.73 -8.19 -8.77
N SER A 76 -53.10 -6.97 -9.16
CA SER A 76 -54.45 -6.41 -9.03
C SER A 76 -55.09 -6.25 -10.41
#